data_AF-A0A8D0D9Y6-F1
#
_entry.id   AF-A0A8D0D9Y6-F1
#
_cell.length_a   1.000
_cell.length_b   1.000
_cell.length_c   1.000
_cell.angle_alpha   90.00
_cell.angle_beta   90.00
_cell.angle_gamma   90.00
#
_symmetry.space_group_name_H-M   'P 1'
#
loop_
_entity.id
_entity.type
_entity.pdbx_description
1 polymer ?
#
loop_
_entity_poly.entity_id
_entity_poly.type
_entity_poly.pdbx_seq_one_letter_code
_entity_poly.pdbx_strand_id
1 'polypeptide(L)'
;MAARQSLQRRQKSINTTFESSIDSTAVEEKLFGQAEEEDGDDDGPVVFICGKCKLPVGDSLSWDGSEDCQNQIRLKRVTDNVVVGEDSRLHEASKRSLCLIVDLFCRGCSSVLGMVYASTPKNLDHKRFAFCLNVADIDSYVLGSASQMLAAEGPKEQPVTLEYRGIVEQQLTEMKMLVMSMAQRLEEIDAGLQEECDVA
;
A
#
# COMPACT_ATOMS: atom_id res chain seq x y z
N MET A 1 42.71 -50.74 20.82
CA MET A 1 41.36 -51.21 20.43
C MET A 1 40.50 -49.98 20.16
N ALA A 2 40.30 -49.66 18.87
CA ALA A 2 39.00 -49.62 18.15
C ALA A 2 38.35 -48.21 18.22
N ALA A 3 38.52 -47.35 17.20
CA ALA A 3 37.78 -47.17 15.92
C ALA A 3 36.69 -46.07 16.05
N ARG A 4 36.87 -44.89 15.42
CA ARG A 4 36.23 -44.36 14.18
C ARG A 4 34.67 -44.40 14.23
N GLN A 5 33.89 -43.35 13.95
CA GLN A 5 33.81 -42.58 12.70
C GLN A 5 33.03 -41.25 12.86
N SER A 6 33.50 -40.20 12.18
CA SER A 6 32.79 -38.95 11.89
C SER A 6 31.94 -39.09 10.62
N LEU A 7 30.65 -38.76 10.66
CA LEU A 7 29.77 -38.74 9.48
C LEU A 7 29.83 -37.36 8.80
N GLN A 8 30.60 -37.28 7.71
CA GLN A 8 30.50 -36.22 6.71
C GLN A 8 29.41 -36.60 5.70
N ARG A 9 28.28 -35.88 5.68
CA ARG A 9 27.26 -36.04 4.63
C ARG A 9 27.54 -35.07 3.49
N ARG A 10 28.23 -35.58 2.48
CA ARG A 10 28.61 -34.94 1.22
C ARG A 10 27.36 -34.71 0.37
N GLN A 11 26.90 -33.46 0.24
CA GLN A 11 25.89 -33.09 -0.75
C GLN A 11 26.55 -32.90 -2.11
N LYS A 12 26.15 -33.72 -3.07
CA LYS A 12 26.63 -33.69 -4.46
C LYS A 12 25.69 -32.78 -5.25
N SER A 13 26.16 -31.59 -5.59
CA SER A 13 25.53 -30.71 -6.58
C SER A 13 25.66 -31.39 -7.95
N ILE A 14 24.52 -31.61 -8.61
CA ILE A 14 24.46 -32.01 -10.01
C ILE A 14 23.62 -30.92 -10.69
N ASN A 15 24.30 -30.05 -11.44
CA ASN A 15 23.66 -29.10 -12.34
C ASN A 15 23.27 -29.85 -13.61
N THR A 16 22.00 -29.80 -13.99
CA THR A 16 21.55 -30.15 -15.34
C THR A 16 20.49 -29.14 -15.78
N THR A 17 20.93 -28.19 -16.59
CA THR A 17 20.11 -27.41 -17.51
C THR A 17 19.79 -28.30 -18.71
N PHE A 18 18.51 -28.54 -19.02
CA PHE A 18 17.88 -28.27 -20.33
C PHE A 18 16.37 -28.62 -20.34
N GLU A 19 15.70 -27.97 -21.29
CA GLU A 19 14.29 -27.77 -21.64
C GLU A 19 13.22 -28.89 -21.59
N SER A 20 11.98 -28.36 -21.53
CA SER A 20 10.75 -28.76 -22.25
C SER A 20 9.89 -29.91 -21.71
N SER A 21 8.70 -29.54 -21.17
CA SER A 21 7.38 -29.82 -21.78
C SER A 21 6.26 -29.84 -20.73
N ILE A 22 5.46 -28.77 -20.75
CA ILE A 22 4.00 -28.68 -20.52
C ILE A 22 3.34 -29.70 -19.56
N ASP A 23 2.78 -29.19 -18.46
CA ASP A 23 1.36 -29.45 -18.15
C ASP A 23 0.76 -28.19 -17.50
N SER A 24 0.02 -27.41 -18.30
CA SER A 24 -0.55 -26.11 -17.89
C SER A 24 -1.81 -26.24 -17.03
N THR A 25 -2.17 -27.45 -16.57
CA THR A 25 -3.42 -27.69 -15.82
C THR A 25 -3.24 -27.83 -14.31
N ALA A 26 -1.99 -27.85 -13.81
CA ALA A 26 -1.70 -27.94 -12.37
C ALA A 26 -1.33 -26.60 -11.70
N VAL A 27 -1.35 -25.48 -12.45
CA VAL A 27 -0.97 -24.15 -11.94
C VAL A 27 -2.18 -23.28 -11.61
N GLU A 28 -3.39 -23.65 -12.03
CA GLU A 28 -4.60 -22.86 -11.76
C GLU A 28 -5.17 -23.09 -10.35
N GLU A 29 -4.91 -24.25 -9.71
CA GLU A 29 -5.41 -24.53 -8.35
C GLU A 29 -4.58 -23.86 -7.23
N LYS A 30 -3.46 -23.22 -7.54
CA LYS A 30 -2.62 -22.50 -6.55
C LYS A 30 -2.67 -20.97 -6.65
N LEU A 31 -3.51 -20.43 -7.54
CA LEU A 31 -3.71 -18.97 -7.68
C LEU A 31 -5.06 -18.48 -7.11
N PHE A 32 -5.94 -19.41 -6.73
CA PHE A 32 -7.15 -19.13 -5.94
C PHE A 32 -7.07 -19.94 -4.66
N GLY A 33 -6.16 -19.54 -3.77
CA GLY A 33 -6.21 -19.99 -2.39
C GLY A 33 -7.63 -19.73 -1.88
N GLN A 34 -8.30 -20.82 -1.48
CA GLN A 34 -9.58 -20.78 -0.79
C GLN A 34 -9.55 -19.65 0.23
N ALA A 35 -10.61 -18.85 0.23
CA ALA A 35 -11.01 -18.09 1.40
C ALA A 35 -11.29 -19.12 2.50
N GLU A 36 -10.24 -19.54 3.18
CA GLU A 36 -10.36 -20.00 4.55
C GLU A 36 -10.65 -18.71 5.32
N GLU A 37 -11.93 -18.54 5.67
CA GLU A 37 -12.35 -17.72 6.79
C GLU A 37 -11.71 -18.33 8.04
N GLU A 38 -10.40 -18.14 8.20
CA GLU A 38 -9.77 -18.19 9.50
C GLU A 38 -10.26 -16.94 10.22
N ASP A 39 -11.29 -17.10 11.06
CA ASP A 39 -11.65 -16.19 12.14
C ASP A 39 -10.49 -16.12 13.15
N GLY A 40 -9.35 -15.61 12.68
CA GLY A 40 -8.20 -15.19 13.47
C GLY A 40 -8.18 -13.67 13.42
N ASP A 41 -8.72 -13.06 14.47
CA ASP A 41 -8.72 -11.63 14.77
C ASP A 41 -7.30 -11.03 14.96
N ASP A 42 -6.28 -11.56 14.29
CA ASP A 42 -4.92 -11.01 14.29
C ASP A 42 -4.76 -10.08 13.09
N ASP A 43 -5.30 -8.87 13.26
CA ASP A 43 -4.97 -7.74 12.39
C ASP A 43 -3.44 -7.67 12.26
N GLY A 44 -2.94 -7.75 11.02
CA GLY A 44 -1.51 -7.82 10.75
C GLY A 44 -0.72 -6.65 11.37
N PRO A 45 0.63 -6.73 11.40
CA PRO A 45 1.47 -5.70 12.00
C PRO A 45 1.16 -4.30 11.44
N VAL A 46 1.11 -3.31 12.34
CA VAL A 46 0.73 -1.94 12.02
C VAL A 46 1.97 -1.05 11.99
N VAL A 47 2.12 -0.25 10.94
CA VAL A 47 3.13 0.79 10.84
C VAL A 47 2.49 2.13 11.19
N PHE A 48 3.12 2.86 12.10
CA PHE A 48 2.75 4.24 12.44
C PHE A 48 3.54 5.22 11.58
N ILE A 49 2.85 6.20 11.02
CA ILE A 49 3.39 7.11 10.02
C ILE A 49 3.07 8.55 10.44
N CYS A 50 3.99 9.50 10.22
CA CYS A 50 3.70 10.91 10.44
C CYS A 50 2.51 11.38 9.61
N GLY A 51 1.50 11.99 10.24
CA GLY A 51 0.28 12.43 9.58
C GLY A 51 0.50 13.49 8.49
N LYS A 52 1.60 14.26 8.58
CA LYS A 52 1.91 15.35 7.62
C LYS A 52 2.73 14.89 6.41
N CYS A 53 3.91 14.30 6.63
CA CYS A 53 4.85 13.96 5.54
C CYS A 53 4.88 12.47 5.19
N LYS A 54 4.06 11.65 5.86
CA LYS A 54 3.97 10.20 5.65
C LYS A 54 5.29 9.44 5.85
N LEU A 55 6.20 9.99 6.64
CA LEU A 55 7.44 9.31 7.04
C LEU A 55 7.13 8.29 8.15
N PRO A 56 7.56 7.01 8.04
CA PRO A 56 7.34 6.01 9.08
C PRO A 56 8.03 6.41 10.39
N VAL A 57 7.32 6.30 11.51
CA VAL A 57 7.82 6.72 12.83
C VAL A 57 7.99 5.55 13.80
N GLY A 58 7.23 4.46 13.63
CA GLY A 58 7.33 3.25 14.44
C GLY A 58 6.37 2.17 13.97
N ASP A 59 6.24 1.10 14.76
CA ASP A 59 5.38 -0.04 14.46
C ASP A 59 4.84 -0.70 15.73
N SER A 60 3.80 -1.53 15.57
CA SER A 60 3.11 -2.21 16.67
C SER A 60 3.94 -3.29 17.36
N LEU A 61 5.06 -3.75 16.78
CA LEU A 61 5.94 -4.73 17.43
C LEU A 61 6.69 -4.15 18.64
N SER A 62 6.70 -2.82 18.75
CA SER A 62 7.25 -2.08 19.88
C SER A 62 6.19 -1.56 20.86
N TRP A 63 4.93 -1.97 20.73
CA TRP A 63 3.82 -1.47 21.55
C TRP A 63 4.02 -1.65 23.05
N ASP A 64 3.67 -0.61 23.81
CA ASP A 64 3.76 -0.55 25.28
C ASP A 64 2.42 -0.18 25.96
N GLY A 65 1.41 0.22 25.19
CA GLY A 65 0.07 0.53 25.67
C GLY A 65 -0.50 1.84 25.11
N SER A 66 -1.73 2.18 25.48
CA SER A 66 -2.38 3.46 25.19
C SER A 66 -2.57 4.29 26.45
N GLU A 67 -2.84 5.58 26.27
CA GLU A 67 -3.33 6.50 27.29
C GLU A 67 -4.54 7.24 26.74
N ASP A 68 -5.73 6.72 27.05
CA ASP A 68 -6.98 7.20 26.46
C ASP A 68 -7.28 8.65 26.86
N CYS A 69 -6.94 9.04 28.09
CA CYS A 69 -7.18 10.41 28.60
C CYS A 69 -6.43 11.48 27.80
N GLN A 70 -5.29 11.12 27.21
CA GLN A 70 -4.42 12.04 26.46
C GLN A 70 -4.43 11.75 24.95
N ASN A 71 -5.21 10.75 24.52
CA ASN A 71 -5.26 10.26 23.14
C ASN A 71 -3.86 9.99 22.57
N GLN A 72 -3.06 9.23 23.34
CA GLN A 72 -1.69 8.89 23.02
C GLN A 72 -1.48 7.39 22.99
N ILE A 73 -0.60 6.94 22.10
CA ILE A 73 -0.06 5.58 22.12
C ILE A 73 1.36 5.59 22.67
N ARG A 74 1.80 4.49 23.27
CA ARG A 74 3.15 4.33 23.80
C ARG A 74 3.89 3.21 23.09
N LEU A 75 5.10 3.53 22.66
CA LEU A 75 6.03 2.58 22.04
C LEU A 75 7.32 2.50 22.85
N LYS A 76 7.89 1.30 22.98
CA LYS A 76 9.21 1.08 23.59
C LYS A 76 10.35 1.57 22.71
N ARG A 77 10.15 1.58 21.40
CA ARG A 77 11.12 1.97 20.38
C ARG A 77 10.43 2.74 19.26
N VAL A 78 11.18 3.64 18.64
CA VAL A 78 10.78 4.38 17.43
C VAL A 78 11.91 4.29 16.41
N THR A 79 11.64 4.69 15.18
CA THR A 79 12.65 4.77 14.12
C THR A 79 13.52 6.04 14.25
N ASP A 80 14.63 6.09 13.52
CA ASP A 80 15.53 7.27 13.42
C ASP A 80 14.88 8.50 12.74
N ASN A 81 13.61 8.36 12.34
CA ASN A 81 12.79 9.42 11.79
C ASN A 81 12.09 10.25 12.89
N VAL A 82 12.23 9.85 14.16
CA VAL A 82 11.75 10.60 15.32
C VAL A 82 12.96 11.19 16.06
N VAL A 83 12.93 12.50 16.27
CA VAL A 83 14.00 13.25 16.94
C VAL A 83 13.49 13.70 18.31
N VAL A 84 14.25 13.43 19.37
CA VAL A 84 13.96 13.94 20.71
C VAL A 84 14.46 15.38 20.80
N GLY A 85 13.61 16.30 21.24
CA GLY A 85 13.98 17.70 21.46
C GLY A 85 15.06 17.87 22.53
N GLU A 86 15.66 19.05 22.57
CA GLU A 86 16.67 19.38 23.60
C GLU A 86 16.01 20.00 24.85
N ASP A 87 14.93 20.75 24.65
CA ASP A 87 14.26 21.48 25.72
C ASP A 87 13.24 20.62 26.46
N SER A 88 13.30 20.66 27.79
CA SER A 88 12.30 20.04 28.66
C SER A 88 11.29 21.06 29.17
N ARG A 89 10.01 20.67 29.24
CA ARG A 89 8.93 21.48 29.84
C ARG A 89 8.18 20.74 30.93
N LEU A 90 7.51 21.49 31.80
CA LEU A 90 6.60 20.93 32.80
C LEU A 90 5.29 20.46 32.14
N HIS A 91 4.83 19.27 32.55
CA HIS A 91 3.57 18.68 32.12
C HIS A 91 2.79 18.20 33.32
N GLU A 92 1.52 18.59 33.41
CA GLU A 92 0.63 18.10 34.46
C GLU A 92 -0.06 16.80 33.97
N ALA A 93 0.50 15.66 34.36
CA ALA A 93 -0.01 14.36 33.94
C ALA A 93 -1.28 13.94 34.71
N SER A 94 -1.48 14.44 35.93
CA SER A 94 -2.70 14.27 36.72
C SER A 94 -2.81 15.38 37.76
N LYS A 95 -3.97 15.53 38.40
CA LYS A 95 -4.18 16.52 39.49
C LYS A 95 -3.09 16.35 40.54
N ARG A 96 -2.15 17.32 40.60
CA ARG A 96 -0.98 17.37 41.51
C ARG A 96 0.21 16.47 41.15
N SER A 97 0.29 15.89 39.96
CA SER A 97 1.49 15.19 39.47
C SER A 97 2.11 15.94 38.30
N LEU A 98 3.19 16.69 38.59
CA LEU A 98 4.00 17.38 37.60
C LEU A 98 5.13 16.47 37.13
N CYS A 99 5.30 16.38 35.82
CA CYS A 99 6.38 15.66 35.15
C CYS A 99 7.22 16.64 34.33
N LEU A 100 8.47 16.27 34.06
CA LEU A 100 9.28 16.91 33.02
C LEU A 100 9.17 16.06 31.76
N ILE A 101 8.82 16.70 30.65
CA ILE A 101 8.67 16.06 29.36
C ILE A 101 9.53 16.75 28.31
N VAL A 102 9.87 16.01 27.26
CA VAL A 102 10.60 16.50 26.09
C VAL A 102 9.79 16.13 24.86
N ASP A 103 9.67 17.05 23.92
CA ASP A 103 8.91 16.83 22.68
C ASP A 103 9.61 15.87 21.73
N LEU A 104 8.80 15.17 20.95
CA LEU A 104 9.23 14.34 19.83
C LEU A 104 8.88 15.05 18.52
N PHE A 105 9.85 15.13 17.62
CA PHE A 105 9.71 15.78 16.32
C PHE A 105 9.87 14.78 15.17
N CYS A 106 9.08 14.95 14.11
CA CYS A 106 9.31 14.25 12.87
C CYS A 106 10.57 14.80 12.18
N ARG A 107 11.51 13.94 11.82
CA ARG A 107 12.73 14.32 11.09
C ARG A 107 12.43 14.89 9.70
N GLY A 108 11.35 14.46 9.05
CA GLY A 108 11.01 14.86 7.68
C GLY A 108 10.39 16.25 7.57
N CYS A 109 9.50 16.62 8.50
CA CYS A 109 8.75 17.89 8.43
C CYS A 109 8.82 18.74 9.70
N SER A 110 9.61 18.33 10.69
CA SER A 110 9.81 19.02 11.97
C SER A 110 8.53 19.27 12.78
N SER A 111 7.43 18.59 12.48
CA SER A 111 6.22 18.66 13.29
C SER A 111 6.38 17.90 14.60
N VAL A 112 5.75 18.40 15.66
CA VAL A 112 5.61 17.66 16.92
C VAL A 112 4.75 16.41 16.66
N LEU A 113 5.22 15.26 17.13
CA LEU A 113 4.52 13.96 17.04
C LEU A 113 4.02 13.48 18.41
N GLY A 114 4.54 14.05 19.50
CA GLY A 114 4.28 13.59 20.84
C GLY A 114 5.37 14.00 21.82
N MET A 115 5.60 13.17 22.84
CA MET A 115 6.51 13.48 23.94
C MET A 115 7.12 12.23 24.61
N VAL A 116 8.18 12.43 25.38
CA VAL A 116 8.74 11.45 26.31
C VAL A 116 8.82 12.04 27.71
N TYR A 117 8.63 11.19 28.72
CA TYR A 117 8.80 11.58 30.12
C TYR A 117 10.29 11.53 30.52
N ALA A 118 10.92 12.69 30.74
CA ALA A 118 12.28 12.79 31.26
C ALA A 118 12.31 12.55 32.79
N SER A 119 11.33 13.11 33.50
CA SER A 119 11.19 12.90 34.94
C SER A 119 9.74 12.72 35.36
N THR A 120 9.51 11.71 36.18
CA THR A 120 8.19 11.30 36.70
C THR A 120 8.24 11.18 38.22
N PRO A 121 7.13 11.48 38.91
CA PRO A 121 6.95 11.03 40.29
C PRO A 121 6.76 9.50 40.33
N LYS A 122 7.01 8.89 41.50
CA LYS A 122 7.04 7.42 41.68
C LYS A 122 5.78 6.70 41.19
N ASN A 123 4.61 7.33 41.33
CA ASN A 123 3.32 6.77 40.87
C ASN A 123 3.19 6.73 39.34
N LEU A 124 4.05 7.44 38.60
CA LEU A 124 4.06 7.53 37.15
C LEU A 124 5.35 6.96 36.52
N ASP A 125 6.22 6.33 37.30
CA ASP A 125 7.48 5.77 36.80
C ASP A 125 7.29 4.68 35.74
N HIS A 126 6.15 3.99 35.74
CA HIS A 126 5.80 3.03 34.69
C HIS A 126 5.61 3.67 33.31
N LYS A 127 5.44 5.00 33.23
CA LYS A 127 5.35 5.77 31.98
C LYS A 127 6.73 6.26 31.51
N ARG A 128 7.74 6.16 32.37
CA ARG A 128 9.12 6.47 32.03
C ARG A 128 9.61 5.43 31.04
N PHE A 129 10.45 5.82 30.08
CA PHE A 129 11.04 4.94 29.05
C PHE A 129 10.13 4.52 27.89
N ALA A 130 9.03 5.23 27.65
CA ALA A 130 8.20 5.03 26.46
C ALA A 130 8.06 6.32 25.64
N PHE A 131 8.03 6.17 24.32
CA PHE A 131 7.70 7.23 23.37
C PHE A 131 6.19 7.36 23.29
N CYS A 132 5.66 8.49 23.74
CA CYS A 132 4.22 8.77 23.72
C CYS A 132 3.90 9.56 22.44
N LEU A 133 3.28 8.92 21.46
CA LEU A 133 2.88 9.55 20.20
C LEU A 133 1.41 9.99 20.28
N ASN A 134 1.12 11.22 19.85
CA ASN A 134 -0.25 11.72 19.76
C ASN A 134 -0.96 11.05 18.59
N VAL A 135 -2.12 10.45 18.84
CA VAL A 135 -2.91 9.80 17.78
C VAL A 135 -3.33 10.79 16.70
N ALA A 136 -3.51 12.07 17.04
CA ALA A 136 -3.88 13.11 16.08
C ALA A 136 -2.74 13.49 15.10
N ASP A 137 -1.48 13.21 15.45
CA ASP A 137 -0.31 13.60 14.68
C ASP A 137 0.28 12.44 13.83
N ILE A 138 -0.31 11.24 13.94
CA ILE A 138 0.12 10.03 13.25
C ILE A 138 -1.04 9.34 12.53
N ASP A 139 -0.72 8.59 11.48
CA ASP A 139 -1.62 7.65 10.82
C ASP A 139 -1.14 6.21 11.07
N SER A 140 -2.05 5.25 10.97
CA SER A 140 -1.76 3.82 11.02
C SER A 140 -1.99 3.14 9.67
N TYR A 141 -1.11 2.22 9.31
CA TYR A 141 -1.24 1.37 8.14
C TYR A 141 -1.02 -0.09 8.53
N VAL A 142 -2.02 -0.94 8.31
CA VAL A 142 -1.94 -2.38 8.55
C VAL A 142 -1.21 -3.01 7.36
N LEU A 143 -0.10 -3.72 7.61
CA LEU A 143 0.65 -4.37 6.54
C LEU A 143 -0.21 -5.44 5.86
N GLY A 144 -0.29 -5.38 4.52
CA GLY A 144 -1.11 -6.29 3.72
C GLY A 144 -2.53 -5.80 3.45
N SER A 145 -2.97 -4.67 4.04
CA SER A 145 -4.34 -4.15 3.85
C SER A 145 -4.59 -3.48 2.49
N ALA A 146 -3.58 -3.36 1.63
CA ALA A 146 -3.69 -2.76 0.28
C ALA A 146 -4.43 -3.64 -0.75
N SER A 147 -5.10 -4.70 -0.32
CA SER A 147 -5.88 -5.60 -1.19
C SER A 147 -7.10 -4.93 -1.82
N GLN A 148 -7.56 -3.80 -1.27
CA GLN A 148 -8.71 -3.05 -1.76
C GLN A 148 -8.28 -2.01 -2.79
N MET A 149 -8.26 -2.41 -4.06
CA MET A 149 -8.27 -1.45 -5.17
C MET A 149 -9.62 -0.73 -5.15
N LEU A 150 -9.64 0.59 -5.42
CA LEU A 150 -10.89 1.29 -5.75
C LEU A 150 -11.58 0.42 -6.79
N ALA A 151 -12.78 -0.08 -6.46
CA ALA A 151 -13.66 -0.58 -7.49
C ALA A 151 -13.78 0.57 -8.48
N ALA A 152 -13.17 0.43 -9.64
CA ALA A 152 -13.64 1.15 -10.80
C ALA A 152 -15.07 0.64 -10.96
N GLU A 153 -16.01 1.30 -10.28
CA GLU A 153 -17.44 1.09 -10.45
C GLU A 153 -17.82 1.67 -11.82
N GLY A 154 -17.42 0.92 -12.84
CA GLY A 154 -18.09 0.81 -14.10
C GLY A 154 -18.31 -0.68 -14.37
N PRO A 155 -19.21 -1.04 -15.29
CA PRO A 155 -19.21 -2.38 -15.88
C PRO A 155 -17.78 -2.75 -16.28
N LYS A 156 -17.46 -4.05 -16.40
CA LYS A 156 -16.15 -4.61 -16.80
C LYS A 156 -15.65 -4.06 -18.16
N GLU A 157 -15.40 -2.77 -18.25
CA GLU A 157 -14.78 -2.11 -19.37
C GLU A 157 -13.30 -2.35 -19.17
N GLN A 158 -12.83 -3.33 -19.92
CA GLN A 158 -11.43 -3.65 -20.08
C GLN A 158 -10.66 -2.33 -20.21
N PRO A 159 -9.64 -2.08 -19.36
CA PRO A 159 -8.92 -0.82 -19.37
C PRO A 159 -8.43 -0.56 -20.80
N VAL A 160 -8.70 0.64 -21.31
CA VAL A 160 -8.27 1.06 -22.65
C VAL A 160 -6.75 1.00 -22.69
N THR A 161 -6.21 -0.06 -23.28
CA THR A 161 -4.77 -0.21 -23.48
C THR A 161 -4.32 0.60 -24.69
N LEU A 162 -3.03 0.93 -24.76
CA LEU A 162 -2.45 1.64 -25.89
C LEU A 162 -2.66 0.86 -27.21
N GLU A 163 -2.63 -0.48 -27.12
CA GLU A 163 -2.92 -1.38 -28.24
C GLU A 163 -4.40 -1.31 -28.68
N TYR A 164 -5.35 -1.25 -27.73
CA TYR A 164 -6.77 -1.09 -28.02
C TYR A 164 -7.06 0.22 -28.75
N ARG A 165 -6.37 1.31 -28.38
CA ARG A 165 -6.49 2.60 -29.08
C ARG A 165 -6.12 2.48 -30.57
N GLY A 166 -5.02 1.81 -30.90
CA GLY A 166 -4.60 1.63 -32.29
C GLY A 166 -5.62 0.83 -33.12
N ILE A 167 -6.21 -0.20 -32.52
CA ILE A 167 -7.25 -1.02 -33.18
C ILE A 167 -8.51 -0.18 -33.46
N VAL A 168 -8.97 0.61 -32.48
CA VAL A 168 -10.15 1.47 -32.65
C VAL A 168 -9.91 2.56 -33.68
N GLU A 169 -8.74 3.19 -33.70
CA GLU A 169 -8.36 4.19 -34.71
C GLU A 169 -8.34 3.59 -36.13
N GLN A 170 -7.86 2.36 -36.28
CA GLN A 170 -7.90 1.66 -37.55
C GLN A 170 -9.34 1.36 -37.99
N GLN A 171 -10.17 0.81 -37.10
CA GLN A 171 -11.57 0.52 -37.40
C GLN A 171 -12.36 1.77 -37.77
N LEU A 172 -12.12 2.89 -37.09
CA LEU A 172 -12.73 4.19 -37.44
C LEU A 172 -12.29 4.67 -38.82
N THR A 173 -11.02 4.44 -39.20
CA THR A 173 -10.49 4.82 -40.51
C THR A 173 -11.12 3.98 -41.62
N GLU A 174 -11.26 2.67 -41.43
CA GLU A 174 -11.93 1.76 -42.35
C GLU A 174 -13.41 2.14 -42.53
N MET A 175 -14.11 2.40 -41.42
CA MET A 175 -15.50 2.83 -41.44
C MET A 175 -15.67 4.17 -42.17
N LYS A 176 -14.74 5.12 -41.95
CA LYS A 176 -14.74 6.40 -42.66
C LYS A 176 -14.59 6.21 -44.17
N MET A 177 -13.67 5.36 -44.63
CA MET A 177 -13.50 5.10 -46.06
C MET A 177 -14.77 4.50 -46.67
N LEU A 178 -15.42 3.58 -45.97
CA LEU A 178 -16.64 2.93 -46.43
C LEU A 178 -17.80 3.94 -46.55
N VAL A 179 -17.97 4.81 -45.55
CA VAL A 179 -18.98 5.88 -45.56
C VAL A 179 -18.72 6.89 -46.68
N MET A 180 -17.46 7.29 -46.90
CA MET A 180 -17.11 8.21 -48.00
C MET A 180 -17.40 7.60 -49.38
N SER A 181 -17.11 6.32 -49.58
CA SER A 181 -17.44 5.61 -50.82
C SER A 181 -18.96 5.51 -51.03
N MET A 182 -19.73 5.29 -49.97
CA MET A 182 -21.19 5.30 -50.06
C MET A 182 -21.72 6.70 -50.41
N ALA A 183 -21.18 7.76 -49.80
CA ALA A 183 -21.54 9.14 -50.12
C ALA A 183 -21.25 9.47 -51.59
N GLN A 184 -20.08 9.11 -52.10
CA GLN A 184 -19.74 9.34 -53.51
C GLN A 184 -20.70 8.63 -54.47
N ARG A 185 -21.04 7.36 -54.21
CA ARG A 185 -22.01 6.64 -55.07
C ARG A 185 -23.41 7.24 -55.01
N LEU A 186 -23.82 7.80 -53.86
CA LEU A 186 -25.10 8.51 -53.75
C LEU A 186 -25.08 9.80 -54.58
N GLU A 187 -23.99 10.57 -54.54
CA GLU A 187 -23.82 11.77 -55.38
C GLU A 187 -23.88 11.44 -56.88
N GLU A 188 -23.27 10.33 -57.31
CA GLU A 188 -23.32 9.87 -58.71
C GLU A 188 -24.75 9.48 -59.14
N ILE A 189 -25.52 8.84 -58.26
CA ILE A 189 -26.92 8.47 -58.52
C ILE A 189 -27.81 9.72 -58.57
N ASP A 190 -27.63 10.65 -57.63
CA ASP A 190 -28.39 11.91 -57.57
C ASP A 190 -28.14 12.76 -58.83
N ALA A 191 -26.89 12.84 -59.30
CA ALA A 191 -26.55 13.55 -60.54
C ALA A 191 -27.20 12.91 -61.78
N GLY A 192 -27.21 11.58 -61.88
CA GLY A 192 -27.86 10.86 -62.98
C GLY A 192 -29.38 11.04 -63.02
N LEU A 193 -30.02 11.12 -61.85
CA LEU A 193 -31.47 11.40 -61.73
C LEU A 193 -31.82 12.84 -62.12
N GLN A 194 -30.89 13.78 -61.94
CA GLN A 194 -31.08 15.19 -62.27
C GLN A 194 -30.99 15.42 -63.80
N GLU A 195 -30.09 14.71 -64.48
CA GLU A 195 -30.01 14.74 -65.96
C GLU A 195 -31.24 14.11 -66.65
N GLU A 196 -31.88 13.11 -66.05
CA GLU A 196 -33.14 12.55 -66.58
C GLU A 196 -34.36 13.48 -66.39
N CYS A 197 -34.34 14.40 -65.41
CA CYS A 197 -35.39 15.39 -65.21
C CYS A 197 -35.26 16.63 -66.11
N ASP A 198 -34.07 17.01 -66.54
CA ASP A 198 -33.85 18.18 -67.40
C ASP A 198 -34.16 17.92 -68.89
N VAL A 199 -34.50 16.68 -69.27
CA VAL A 199 -34.82 16.26 -70.65
C VAL A 199 -36.31 15.92 -70.83
N ALA A 200 -37.16 16.10 -69.81
CA ALA A 200 -38.61 15.89 -69.85
C ALA A 200 -39.41 17.19 -70.02
#